data_AF-A0A7Y6ETL9-F1
#
_entry.id   AF-A0A7Y6ETL9-F1
#
_cell.length_a   1.000
_cell.length_b   1.000
_cell.length_c   1.000
_cell.angle_alpha   90.00
_cell.angle_beta   90.00
_cell.angle_gamma   90.00
#
_symmetry.space_group_name_H-M   'P 1'
#
loop_
_entity.id
_entity.type
_entity.pdbx_description
1 polymer ?
#
loop_
_entity_poly.entity_id
_entity_poly.type
_entity_poly.pdbx_seq_one_letter_code
_entity_poly.pdbx_strand_id
1 'polypeptide(L)'
;MSMEINASAFLKQLDLLNERAVAAAERGVKKAAEELGNESDRLAPKKKEALRQSQRIDVETKSGLRITATVSYSATRPMKSGYQFNYALYLHEVADFDPTTPGTGPKFLERPLKARSRRFLKIIADEVKREMHM
;
A
#
# COMPACT_ATOMS: atom_id res chain seq x y z
N MET A 1 6.43 48.26 -22.90
CA MET A 1 5.94 47.26 -21.94
C MET A 1 7.13 46.47 -21.44
N SER A 2 7.63 46.77 -20.25
CA SER A 2 8.63 45.94 -19.58
C SER A 2 7.91 44.75 -18.96
N MET A 3 8.25 43.54 -19.38
CA MET A 3 7.92 42.34 -18.62
C MET A 3 8.89 42.26 -17.43
N GLU A 4 8.45 42.74 -16.27
CA GLU A 4 9.06 42.30 -15.02
C GLU A 4 8.58 40.87 -14.77
N ILE A 5 9.41 39.89 -15.14
CA ILE A 5 9.20 38.51 -14.72
C ILE A 5 9.36 38.50 -13.21
N ASN A 6 8.24 38.43 -12.49
CA ASN A 6 8.23 38.35 -11.03
C ASN A 6 8.67 36.93 -10.62
N ALA A 7 9.99 36.72 -10.62
CA ALA A 7 10.61 35.43 -10.33
C ALA A 7 10.14 34.88 -8.98
N SER A 8 9.92 35.74 -7.99
CA SER A 8 9.40 35.36 -6.68
C SER A 8 7.98 34.78 -6.73
N ALA A 9 7.09 35.36 -7.52
CA ALA A 9 5.74 34.83 -7.72
C ALA A 9 5.76 33.48 -8.46
N PHE A 10 6.64 33.35 -9.46
CA PHE A 10 6.85 32.11 -10.18
C PHE A 10 7.39 30.99 -9.27
N LEU A 11 8.42 31.26 -8.46
CA LEU A 11 8.98 30.30 -7.50
C LEU A 11 7.92 29.83 -6.49
N LYS A 12 7.12 30.75 -5.93
CA LYS A 12 6.01 30.38 -5.04
C LYS A 12 4.97 29.48 -5.71
N GLN A 13 4.67 29.72 -6.99
CA GLN A 13 3.75 28.86 -7.74
C GLN A 13 4.35 27.47 -7.98
N LEU A 14 5.66 27.38 -8.26
CA LEU A 14 6.34 26.09 -8.38
C LEU A 14 6.33 25.30 -7.07
N ASP A 15 6.56 25.95 -5.94
CA ASP A 15 6.53 25.31 -4.63
C ASP A 15 5.12 24.75 -4.33
N LEU A 16 4.07 25.54 -4.57
CA LEU A 16 2.68 25.10 -4.39
C LEU A 16 2.31 23.93 -5.31
N LEU A 17 2.78 23.93 -6.57
CA LEU A 17 2.55 22.83 -7.49
C LEU A 17 3.26 21.55 -7.00
N ASN A 18 4.48 21.67 -6.49
CA ASN A 18 5.23 20.55 -5.94
C ASN A 18 4.52 19.96 -4.71
N GLU A 19 4.07 20.80 -3.77
CA GLU A 19 3.31 20.35 -2.59
C GLU A 19 2.03 19.62 -2.98
N ARG A 20 1.28 20.15 -3.95
CA ARG A 20 0.07 19.49 -4.48
C ARG A 20 0.37 18.16 -5.13
N ALA A 21 1.43 18.08 -5.94
CA ALA A 21 1.86 16.84 -6.57
C ALA A 21 2.25 15.77 -5.54
N VAL A 22 2.96 16.15 -4.48
CA VAL A 22 3.31 15.24 -3.37
C VAL A 22 2.05 14.75 -2.66
N ALA A 23 1.15 15.65 -2.28
CA ALA A 23 -0.09 15.29 -1.60
C ALA A 23 -0.96 14.36 -2.45
N ALA A 24 -1.02 14.58 -3.77
CA ALA A 24 -1.73 13.70 -4.70
C ALA A 24 -1.06 12.34 -4.83
N ALA A 25 0.26 12.30 -4.92
CA ALA A 25 1.02 11.04 -4.93
C ALA A 25 0.79 10.24 -3.63
N GLU A 26 0.72 10.90 -2.47
CA GLU A 26 0.45 10.27 -1.19
C GLU A 26 -0.93 9.60 -1.16
N ARG A 27 -1.97 10.33 -1.60
CA ARG A 27 -3.32 9.78 -1.75
C ARG A 27 -3.35 8.62 -2.73
N GLY A 28 -2.64 8.71 -3.85
CA GLY A 28 -2.54 7.66 -4.85
C GLY A 28 -1.90 6.39 -4.29
N VAL A 29 -0.78 6.54 -3.56
CA VAL A 29 -0.06 5.45 -2.91
C VAL A 29 -0.93 4.80 -1.84
N LYS A 30 -1.63 5.60 -1.02
CA LYS A 30 -2.59 5.09 -0.03
C LYS A 30 -3.70 4.27 -0.67
N LYS A 31 -4.33 4.77 -1.74
CA LYS A 31 -5.39 4.04 -2.48
C LYS A 31 -4.86 2.73 -3.08
N ALA A 32 -3.65 2.75 -3.63
CA ALA A 32 -3.03 1.54 -4.15
C ALA A 32 -2.76 0.51 -3.05
N ALA A 33 -2.33 0.96 -1.86
CA ALA A 33 -2.14 0.10 -0.70
C ALA A 33 -3.45 -0.48 -0.14
N GLU A 34 -4.52 0.32 -0.13
CA GLU A 34 -5.88 -0.14 0.21
C GLU A 34 -6.39 -1.19 -0.79
N GLU A 35 -6.19 -0.98 -2.10
CA GLU A 35 -6.55 -1.98 -3.12
C GLU A 35 -5.71 -3.27 -2.95
N LEU A 36 -4.41 -3.15 -2.69
CA LEU A 36 -3.54 -4.29 -2.38
C LEU A 36 -4.03 -5.03 -1.14
N GLY A 37 -4.38 -4.32 -0.06
CA GLY A 37 -4.91 -4.90 1.17
C GLY A 37 -6.20 -5.68 0.90
N ASN A 38 -7.13 -5.10 0.17
CA ASN A 38 -8.39 -5.76 -0.20
C ASN A 38 -8.18 -7.03 -1.01
N GLU A 39 -7.26 -7.02 -1.99
CA GLU A 39 -6.95 -8.21 -2.78
C GLU A 39 -6.20 -9.26 -1.94
N SER A 40 -5.32 -8.82 -1.04
CA SER A 40 -4.58 -9.71 -0.14
C SER A 40 -5.51 -10.41 0.84
N ASP A 41 -6.51 -9.69 1.37
CA ASP A 41 -7.52 -10.22 2.29
C ASP A 41 -8.39 -11.29 1.63
N ARG A 42 -8.71 -11.14 0.34
CA ARG A 42 -9.46 -12.15 -0.41
C ARG A 42 -8.67 -13.46 -0.54
N LEU A 43 -7.35 -13.36 -0.69
CA LEU A 43 -6.44 -14.49 -0.84
C LEU A 43 -5.99 -15.08 0.51
N ALA A 44 -6.08 -14.33 1.61
CA ALA A 44 -5.76 -14.80 2.95
C ALA A 44 -6.79 -15.84 3.44
N PRO A 45 -6.38 -16.96 4.07
CA PRO A 45 -7.30 -17.99 4.56
C PRO A 45 -8.38 -17.47 5.54
N LYS A 46 -9.68 -17.82 5.34
CA LYS A 46 -10.80 -17.30 6.18
C LYS A 46 -10.87 -17.93 7.57
N LYS A 47 -10.54 -19.22 7.72
CA LYS A 47 -10.66 -19.98 8.99
C LYS A 47 -9.79 -19.42 10.13
N LYS A 48 -9.02 -18.38 9.86
CA LYS A 48 -8.24 -17.61 10.82
C LYS A 48 -8.68 -16.15 10.74
N GLU A 49 -9.88 -15.83 11.22
CA GLU A 49 -10.43 -14.45 11.19
C GLU A 49 -9.46 -13.42 11.78
N ALA A 50 -8.73 -13.80 12.84
CA ALA A 50 -7.67 -13.00 13.45
C ALA A 50 -6.49 -12.67 12.52
N LEU A 51 -6.32 -13.37 11.38
CA LEU A 51 -5.36 -12.99 10.34
C LEU A 51 -5.89 -11.79 9.56
N ARG A 52 -7.10 -11.89 9.02
CA ARG A 52 -7.68 -10.78 8.22
C ARG A 52 -7.88 -9.52 9.07
N GLN A 53 -8.28 -9.69 10.32
CA GLN A 53 -8.41 -8.58 11.28
C GLN A 53 -7.08 -7.92 11.64
N SER A 54 -5.94 -8.58 11.42
CA SER A 54 -4.63 -8.01 11.73
C SER A 54 -3.97 -7.30 10.55
N GLN A 55 -4.70 -7.15 9.45
CA GLN A 55 -4.25 -6.32 8.34
C GLN A 55 -3.97 -4.90 8.84
N ARG A 56 -2.82 -4.37 8.46
CA ARG A 56 -2.43 -3.00 8.74
C ARG A 56 -1.85 -2.36 7.50
N ILE A 57 -2.25 -1.12 7.25
CA ILE A 57 -1.75 -0.28 6.17
C ILE A 57 -1.13 0.95 6.80
N ASP A 58 0.17 1.15 6.60
CA ASP A 58 0.90 2.33 7.04
C ASP A 58 1.47 3.04 5.81
N VAL A 59 1.34 4.37 5.77
CA VAL A 59 1.87 5.22 4.70
C VAL A 59 2.82 6.23 5.31
N GLU A 60 4.03 6.29 4.78
CA GLU A 60 5.08 7.18 5.23
C GLU A 60 5.62 8.00 4.05
N THR A 61 5.57 9.32 4.20
CA THR A 61 6.27 10.25 3.31
C THR A 61 7.65 10.51 3.91
N LYS A 62 8.69 9.90 3.31
CA LYS A 62 10.09 10.15 3.67
C LYS A 62 10.56 11.43 3.00
N SER A 63 11.63 12.03 3.52
CA SER A 63 12.22 13.27 3.03
C SER A 63 12.25 13.35 1.49
N GLY A 64 11.74 14.45 0.94
CA GLY A 64 11.60 14.66 -0.49
C GLY A 64 10.33 14.05 -1.08
N LEU A 65 10.44 13.42 -2.26
CA LEU A 65 9.34 12.87 -3.06
C LEU A 65 9.09 11.37 -2.82
N ARG A 66 9.70 10.78 -1.79
CA ARG A 66 9.65 9.32 -1.57
C ARG A 66 8.52 8.94 -0.63
N ILE A 67 7.47 8.36 -1.21
CA ILE A 67 6.31 7.87 -0.46
C ILE A 67 6.37 6.34 -0.42
N THR A 68 6.26 5.76 0.77
CA THR A 68 6.26 4.32 0.98
C THR A 68 4.96 3.91 1.65
N ALA A 69 4.24 2.95 1.08
CA ALA A 69 3.14 2.28 1.76
C ALA A 69 3.51 0.85 2.09
N THR A 70 3.15 0.42 3.29
CA THR A 70 3.38 -0.92 3.80
C THR A 70 2.03 -1.55 4.10
N VAL A 71 1.76 -2.70 3.49
CA VAL A 71 0.63 -3.57 3.86
C VAL A 71 1.19 -4.77 4.60
N SER A 72 0.73 -4.99 5.81
CA SER A 72 1.25 -6.04 6.69
C SER A 72 0.13 -6.82 7.36
N TYR A 73 0.46 -8.03 7.82
CA TYR A 73 -0.38 -8.85 8.67
C TYR A 73 0.43 -9.26 9.88
N SER A 74 -0.14 -9.10 11.07
CA SER A 74 0.54 -9.47 12.31
C SER A 74 -0.38 -10.34 13.16
N ALA A 75 -0.15 -11.65 13.12
CA ALA A 75 -0.99 -12.58 13.83
C ALA A 75 -0.11 -13.58 14.57
N THR A 76 -0.04 -13.42 15.89
CA THR A 76 0.75 -14.27 16.79
C THR A 76 -0.15 -15.13 17.67
N ARG A 77 0.33 -16.30 18.07
CA ARG A 77 -0.32 -17.16 19.06
C ARG A 77 0.70 -17.69 20.04
N PRO A 78 0.38 -17.76 21.35
CA PRO A 78 1.24 -18.38 22.32
C PRO A 78 1.29 -19.90 22.08
N MET A 79 2.50 -20.45 22.00
CA MET A 79 2.72 -21.90 22.02
C MET A 79 2.84 -22.41 23.47
N LYS A 80 2.65 -23.73 23.66
CA LYS A 80 2.84 -24.40 24.96
C LYS A 80 4.25 -24.18 25.54
N SER A 81 5.23 -23.88 24.70
CA SER A 81 6.61 -23.56 25.06
C SER A 81 6.84 -22.10 25.51
N GLY A 82 5.82 -21.25 25.51
CA GLY A 82 5.95 -19.81 25.80
C GLY A 82 6.41 -18.95 24.61
N TYR A 83 6.75 -19.56 23.47
CA TYR A 83 7.14 -18.84 22.25
C TYR A 83 5.91 -18.23 21.54
N GLN A 84 6.09 -17.04 20.98
CA GLN A 84 5.07 -16.37 20.15
C GLN A 84 5.20 -16.82 18.69
N PHE A 85 4.30 -17.71 18.26
CA PHE A 85 4.30 -18.18 16.88
C PHE A 85 3.58 -17.18 15.97
N ASN A 86 4.33 -16.56 15.05
CA ASN A 86 3.76 -15.71 14.00
C ASN A 86 3.15 -16.59 12.89
N TYR A 87 1.86 -16.86 13.04
CA TYR A 87 1.15 -17.71 12.08
C TYR A 87 0.78 -16.94 10.79
N ALA A 88 0.80 -15.61 10.78
CA ALA A 88 0.64 -14.83 9.56
C ALA A 88 1.81 -15.07 8.59
N LEU A 89 3.04 -15.03 9.11
CA LEU A 89 4.24 -15.34 8.33
C LEU A 89 4.24 -16.79 7.86
N TYR A 90 3.92 -17.72 8.76
CA TYR A 90 3.83 -19.14 8.40
C TYR A 90 2.84 -19.39 7.26
N LEU A 91 1.61 -18.84 7.35
CA LEU A 91 0.60 -18.98 6.29
C LEU A 91 0.97 -18.25 5.00
N HIS A 92 1.78 -17.20 5.10
CA HIS A 92 2.27 -16.48 3.92
C HIS A 92 3.30 -17.31 3.14
N GLU A 93 4.17 -18.04 3.85
CA GLU A 93 5.27 -18.79 3.25
C GLU A 93 4.93 -20.24 2.91
N VAL A 94 4.19 -20.92 3.79
CA VAL A 94 3.98 -22.37 3.69
C VAL A 94 2.73 -22.69 2.87
N ALA A 95 2.94 -23.44 1.78
CA ALA A 95 1.90 -23.89 0.86
C ALA A 95 1.09 -25.10 1.36
N ASP A 96 1.62 -25.82 2.36
CA ASP A 96 1.08 -27.09 2.84
C ASP A 96 -0.01 -26.89 3.90
N PHE A 97 -1.00 -26.07 3.57
CA PHE A 97 -2.21 -25.91 4.35
C PHE A 97 -3.39 -26.25 3.46
N ASP A 98 -4.16 -27.27 3.86
CA ASP A 98 -5.43 -27.59 3.24
C ASP A 98 -6.28 -26.31 3.22
N PRO A 99 -6.55 -25.71 2.04
CA PRO A 99 -7.23 -24.43 1.96
C PRO A 99 -8.67 -24.68 2.34
N THR A 100 -8.96 -24.58 3.64
CA THR A 100 -10.31 -24.59 4.22
C THR A 100 -11.20 -23.49 3.63
N THR A 101 -10.66 -22.64 2.74
CA THR A 101 -11.37 -21.73 1.86
C THR A 101 -10.82 -21.84 0.43
N PRO A 102 -11.62 -22.29 -0.55
CA PRO A 102 -11.22 -22.31 -1.96
C PRO A 102 -10.74 -20.93 -2.45
N GLY A 103 -9.67 -20.91 -3.24
CA GLY A 103 -9.08 -19.68 -3.79
C GLY A 103 -8.14 -18.91 -2.84
N THR A 104 -8.00 -19.35 -1.58
CA THR A 104 -7.00 -18.82 -0.65
C THR A 104 -5.69 -19.60 -0.74
N GLY A 105 -4.57 -19.01 -0.35
CA GLY A 105 -3.28 -19.70 -0.40
C GLY A 105 -2.09 -18.85 0.03
N PRO A 106 -0.88 -19.40 -0.05
CA PRO A 106 0.34 -18.70 0.32
C PRO A 106 0.57 -17.50 -0.57
N LYS A 107 1.51 -16.64 -0.15
CA LYS A 107 1.93 -15.44 -0.86
C LYS A 107 0.79 -14.47 -1.12
N PHE A 108 -0.17 -14.38 -0.20
CA PHE A 108 -1.36 -13.54 -0.34
C PHE A 108 -1.05 -12.03 -0.42
N LEU A 109 0.12 -11.54 0.03
CA LEU A 109 0.60 -10.17 -0.26
C LEU A 109 1.37 -10.08 -1.59
N GLU A 110 2.29 -11.02 -1.83
CA GLU A 110 3.23 -10.96 -2.95
C GLU A 110 2.54 -11.22 -4.30
N ARG A 111 1.61 -12.17 -4.35
CA ARG A 111 0.84 -12.52 -5.56
C ARG A 111 0.04 -11.34 -6.10
N PRO A 112 -0.84 -10.68 -5.33
CA PRO A 112 -1.57 -9.53 -5.84
C PRO A 112 -0.64 -8.35 -6.14
N LEU A 113 0.41 -8.14 -5.34
CA LEU A 113 1.42 -7.11 -5.61
C LEU A 113 2.05 -7.27 -7.01
N LYS A 114 2.52 -8.47 -7.32
CA LYS A 114 3.14 -8.78 -8.63
C LYS A 114 2.13 -8.74 -9.76
N ALA A 115 0.98 -9.38 -9.59
CA ALA A 115 -0.06 -9.51 -10.61
C ALA A 115 -0.68 -8.16 -11.01
N ARG A 116 -0.72 -7.20 -10.08
CA ARG A 116 -1.41 -5.91 -10.28
C ARG A 116 -0.49 -4.69 -10.16
N SER A 117 0.82 -4.88 -10.22
CA SER A 117 1.80 -3.78 -10.19
C SER A 117 1.46 -2.62 -11.12
N ARG A 118 1.09 -2.89 -12.38
CA ARG A 118 0.67 -1.87 -13.36
C ARG A 118 -0.62 -1.13 -12.95
N ARG A 119 -1.55 -1.84 -12.31
CA ARG A 119 -2.81 -1.25 -11.81
C ARG A 119 -2.54 -0.29 -10.66
N PHE A 120 -1.65 -0.65 -9.74
CA PHE A 120 -1.25 0.22 -8.62
C PHE A 120 -0.54 1.48 -9.13
N LEU A 121 0.39 1.33 -10.08
CA LEU A 121 1.02 2.49 -10.74
C LEU A 121 0.00 3.39 -11.42
N LYS A 122 -1.02 2.80 -12.07
CA LYS A 122 -2.10 3.57 -12.69
C LYS A 122 -2.93 4.35 -11.66
N ILE A 123 -3.29 3.76 -10.52
CA ILE A 123 -4.03 4.45 -9.45
C ILE A 123 -3.25 5.67 -8.95
N ILE A 124 -1.94 5.53 -8.77
CA ILE A 124 -1.07 6.64 -8.35
C ILE A 124 -1.05 7.73 -9.43
N ALA A 125 -0.82 7.35 -10.69
CA ALA A 125 -0.76 8.29 -11.80
C ALA A 125 -2.10 9.03 -12.02
N ASP A 126 -3.23 8.34 -11.90
CA ASP A 126 -4.56 8.92 -12.07
C ASP A 126 -4.88 9.94 -10.97
N GLU A 127 -4.37 9.75 -9.75
CA GLU A 127 -4.53 10.72 -8.65
C GLU A 127 -3.70 11.98 -8.88
N VAL A 128 -2.44 11.82 -9.32
CA VAL A 128 -1.56 12.96 -9.65
C VAL A 128 -2.12 13.75 -10.83
N LYS A 129 -2.56 13.08 -11.90
CA LYS A 129 -3.18 13.73 -13.06
C LYS A 129 -4.41 14.54 -12.69
N ARG A 130 -5.27 13.98 -11.84
CA ARG A 130 -6.47 14.65 -11.35
C ARG A 130 -6.15 15.95 -10.60
N GLU A 131 -5.13 15.94 -9.74
CA GLU A 131 -4.70 17.14 -9.00
C GLU A 131 -4.05 18.18 -9.91
N MET A 132 -3.27 17.73 -10.90
CA MET A 132 -2.55 18.61 -11.82
C MET A 132 -3.39 19.08 -13.01
N HIS A 133 -4.67 18.69 -13.08
CA HIS A 133 -5.57 18.95 -14.22
C HIS A 133 -4.98 18.48 -15.58
N MET A 134 -4.34 17.31 -15.57
CA MET A 134 -3.71 16.66 -16.74
C MET A 134 -4.51 15.47 -17.27
#